data_AF-A0A2M8CR23-F1
#
_entry.id   AF-A0A2M8CR23-F1
#
_cell.length_a   1.000
_cell.length_b   1.000
_cell.length_c   1.000
_cell.angle_alpha   90.00
_cell.angle_beta   90.00
_cell.angle_gamma   90.00
#
_symmetry.space_group_name_H-M   'P 1'
#
loop_
_entity.id
_entity.type
_entity.pdbx_description
1 polymer ?
#
loop_
_entity_poly.entity_id
_entity_poly.type
_entity_poly.pdbx_seq_one_letter_code
_entity_poly.pdbx_strand_id
1 'polypeptide(L)'
;MDALIAFCVENKISIAFSPQSVNIWPRYELMISPAYRVFIQKLIQFKHSGAPILGSDVYLKTLLRLEPYDCYPTLIPRILPGGELEYPCRPIAKAGDEQGGREINLFNFATWQAAWSAARQRYGEPPSACNSCFQQCYAEPSLMQAHPLESWREPADLATFAPG
;
A
#
# COMPACT_ATOMS: atom_id res chain seq x y z
N MET A 1 12.77 16.35 -10.73
CA MET A 1 11.56 16.11 -9.93
C MET A 1 10.54 17.20 -10.19
N ASP A 2 10.88 18.47 -9.99
CA ASP A 2 9.96 19.60 -10.23
C ASP A 2 9.41 19.59 -11.67
N ALA A 3 10.24 19.30 -12.68
CA ALA A 3 9.79 19.11 -14.06
C ALA A 3 8.83 17.93 -14.25
N LEU A 4 8.99 16.83 -13.51
CA LEU A 4 8.07 15.69 -13.55
C LEU A 4 6.72 16.06 -12.92
N ILE A 5 6.73 16.74 -11.76
CA ILE A 5 5.51 17.20 -11.11
C ILE A 5 4.80 18.23 -11.98
N ALA A 6 5.52 19.18 -12.58
CA ALA A 6 4.96 20.15 -13.51
C ALA A 6 4.29 19.47 -14.71
N PHE A 7 4.97 18.48 -15.31
CA PHE A 7 4.40 17.66 -16.38
C PHE A 7 3.12 16.95 -15.94
N CYS A 8 3.11 16.33 -14.75
CA CYS A 8 1.94 15.66 -14.20
C CYS A 8 0.77 16.63 -13.97
N VAL A 9 1.04 17.84 -13.45
CA VAL A 9 0.03 18.89 -13.27
C VAL A 9 -0.56 19.32 -14.61
N GLU A 10 0.29 19.66 -15.58
CA GLU A 10 -0.12 20.11 -16.93
C GLU A 10 -0.99 19.06 -17.64
N ASN A 11 -0.63 17.78 -17.49
CA ASN A 11 -1.29 16.67 -18.17
C ASN A 11 -2.38 15.99 -17.32
N LYS A 12 -2.70 16.51 -16.13
CA LYS A 12 -3.68 15.92 -15.19
C LYS A 12 -3.40 14.44 -14.88
N ILE A 13 -2.14 14.11 -14.70
CA ILE A 13 -1.67 12.76 -14.37
C ILE A 13 -1.43 12.70 -12.87
N SER A 14 -2.14 11.80 -12.19
CA SER A 14 -1.88 11.49 -10.79
C SER A 14 -0.60 10.68 -10.64
N ILE A 15 0.21 11.00 -9.63
CA ILE A 15 1.48 10.34 -9.38
C ILE A 15 1.58 9.86 -7.94
N ALA A 16 1.98 8.60 -7.78
CA ALA A 16 2.17 7.93 -6.50
C ALA A 16 3.67 7.67 -6.28
N PHE A 17 4.11 7.71 -5.03
CA PHE A 17 5.49 7.43 -4.65
C PHE A 17 5.52 6.36 -3.57
N SER A 18 6.41 5.39 -3.73
CA SER A 18 6.72 4.38 -2.72
C SER A 18 8.23 4.28 -2.55
N PRO A 19 8.73 4.02 -1.34
CA PRO A 19 10.14 3.77 -1.13
C PRO A 19 10.55 2.47 -1.85
N GLN A 20 11.82 2.40 -2.25
CA GLN A 20 12.39 1.15 -2.71
C GLN A 20 12.32 0.14 -1.55
N SER A 21 11.65 -1.00 -1.79
CA SER A 21 11.51 -2.06 -0.79
C SER A 21 12.61 -3.12 -0.93
N VAL A 22 13.15 -3.57 0.19
CA VAL A 22 13.88 -4.83 0.31
C VAL A 22 12.98 -5.77 1.12
N ASN A 23 12.36 -6.74 0.44
CA ASN A 23 11.23 -7.51 0.97
C ASN A 23 10.08 -6.60 1.41
N ILE A 24 9.72 -6.60 2.70
CA ILE A 24 8.69 -5.74 3.27
C ILE A 24 9.23 -4.41 3.79
N TRP A 25 10.54 -4.28 3.97
CA TRP A 25 11.17 -3.13 4.60
C TRP A 25 11.60 -2.08 3.59
N PRO A 26 11.65 -0.79 3.97
CA PRO A 26 12.28 0.20 3.13
C PRO A 26 13.79 -0.10 3.10
N ARG A 27 14.42 0.20 1.96
CA ARG A 27 15.85 0.09 1.82
C ARG A 27 16.57 0.93 2.90
N TYR A 28 17.51 0.33 3.63
CA TYR A 28 18.14 0.92 4.83
C TYR A 28 18.73 2.31 4.58
N GLU A 29 19.34 2.52 3.42
CA GLU A 29 19.95 3.80 3.03
C GLU A 29 18.94 4.96 3.02
N LEU A 30 17.65 4.69 2.86
CA LEU A 30 16.58 5.70 2.94
C LEU A 30 16.38 6.22 4.38
N MET A 31 16.60 5.38 5.40
CA MET A 31 16.43 5.75 6.81
C MET A 31 17.36 6.88 7.24
N ILE A 32 18.56 6.89 6.66
CA ILE A 32 19.65 7.81 7.00
C ILE A 32 19.87 8.90 5.93
N SER A 33 19.15 8.85 4.80
CA SER A 33 19.38 9.76 3.67
C SER A 33 18.74 11.14 3.91
N PRO A 34 19.54 12.23 4.03
CA PRO A 34 18.98 13.58 4.12
C PRO A 34 18.26 13.97 2.84
N ALA A 35 18.77 13.53 1.67
CA ALA A 35 18.17 13.79 0.38
C ALA A 35 16.77 13.17 0.26
N TYR A 36 16.56 11.97 0.81
CA TYR A 36 15.25 11.34 0.86
C TYR A 36 14.26 12.14 1.72
N ARG A 37 14.67 12.60 2.91
CA ARG A 37 13.81 13.41 3.79
C ARG A 37 13.40 14.72 3.13
N VAL A 38 14.36 15.43 2.51
CA VAL A 38 14.08 16.66 1.75
C VAL A 38 13.14 16.38 0.59
N PHE A 39 13.30 15.24 -0.09
CA PHE A 39 12.43 14.84 -1.18
C PHE A 39 10.98 14.62 -0.70
N ILE A 40 10.75 13.84 0.37
CA ILE A 40 9.40 13.61 0.89
C ILE A 40 8.77 14.92 1.42
N GLN A 41 9.55 15.79 2.08
CA GLN A 41 9.06 17.11 2.49
C GLN A 41 8.55 17.95 1.30
N LYS A 42 9.29 17.94 0.18
CA LYS A 42 8.84 18.60 -1.05
C LYS A 42 7.56 17.99 -1.61
N LEU A 43 7.41 16.65 -1.58
CA LEU A 43 6.16 16.01 -2.01
C LEU A 43 4.96 16.47 -1.19
N ILE A 44 5.11 16.55 0.14
CA ILE A 44 4.06 17.05 1.03
C ILE A 44 3.71 18.51 0.67
N GLN A 45 4.71 19.37 0.45
CA GLN A 45 4.48 20.75 0.02
C GLN A 45 3.74 20.84 -1.32
N PHE A 46 4.12 20.01 -2.29
CA PHE A 46 3.43 19.95 -3.58
C PHE A 46 1.98 19.50 -3.44
N LYS A 47 1.70 18.46 -2.65
CA LYS A 47 0.34 18.00 -2.36
C LYS A 47 -0.50 19.10 -1.72
N HIS A 48 0.02 19.77 -0.70
CA HIS A 48 -0.67 20.89 -0.03
C HIS A 48 -0.89 22.09 -0.94
N SER A 49 -0.08 22.24 -1.99
CA SER A 49 -0.25 23.27 -3.02
C SER A 49 -1.21 22.84 -4.16
N GLY A 50 -1.81 21.66 -4.07
CA GLY A 50 -2.78 21.15 -5.05
C GLY A 50 -2.19 20.32 -6.20
N ALA A 51 -0.92 19.91 -6.14
CA ALA A 51 -0.35 18.99 -7.12
C ALA A 51 -0.99 17.59 -7.00
N PRO A 52 -1.08 16.82 -8.10
CA PRO A 52 -1.81 15.53 -8.14
C PRO A 52 -0.99 14.37 -7.54
N ILE A 53 -0.52 14.56 -6.31
CA ILE A 53 0.24 13.56 -5.54
C ILE A 53 -0.75 12.61 -4.84
N LEU A 54 -0.69 11.34 -5.20
CA LEU A 54 -1.46 10.26 -4.59
C LEU A 54 -0.87 9.81 -3.26
N GLY A 55 -1.77 9.46 -2.34
CA GLY A 55 -1.47 9.05 -0.97
C GLY A 55 -1.77 10.15 0.04
N SER A 56 -2.20 9.76 1.24
CA SER A 56 -2.57 10.70 2.30
C SER A 56 -1.35 11.42 2.90
N ASP A 57 -1.61 12.54 3.56
CA ASP A 57 -0.68 13.21 4.46
C ASP A 57 -0.14 12.25 5.51
N VAL A 58 -0.98 11.37 6.05
CA VAL A 58 -0.57 10.35 7.02
C VAL A 58 0.46 9.43 6.35
N TYR A 59 0.16 8.92 5.16
CA TYR A 59 1.11 8.10 4.39
C TYR A 59 2.42 8.83 4.10
N LEU A 60 2.38 10.06 3.58
CA LEU A 60 3.58 10.81 3.25
C LEU A 60 4.41 11.16 4.51
N LYS A 61 3.77 11.44 5.65
CA LYS A 61 4.46 11.64 6.94
C LYS A 61 5.08 10.34 7.44
N THR A 62 4.40 9.20 7.27
CA THR A 62 4.94 7.87 7.56
C THR A 62 6.14 7.57 6.65
N LEU A 63 6.10 7.93 5.37
CA LEU A 63 7.26 7.84 4.47
C LEU A 63 8.42 8.75 4.88
N LEU A 64 8.13 9.95 5.38
CA LEU A 64 9.15 10.91 5.81
C LEU A 64 9.93 10.39 7.02
N ARG A 65 9.23 9.79 7.97
CA ARG A 65 9.81 9.30 9.23
C ARG A 65 10.28 7.85 9.15
N LEU A 66 9.72 7.09 8.20
CA LEU A 66 9.86 5.64 8.08
C LEU A 66 9.56 4.94 9.42
N GLU A 67 8.56 5.47 10.14
CA GLU A 67 8.09 4.91 11.40
C GLU A 67 7.32 3.60 11.15
N PRO A 68 7.54 2.56 11.96
CA PRO A 68 6.73 1.36 11.92
C PRO A 68 5.25 1.68 12.12
N TYR A 69 4.39 0.91 11.48
CA TYR A 69 2.94 0.96 11.63
C TYR A 69 2.35 -0.45 11.48
N ASP A 70 1.15 -0.63 11.99
CA ASP A 70 0.40 -1.88 11.85
C ASP A 70 -0.15 -1.98 10.43
N CYS A 71 0.43 -2.87 9.63
CA CYS A 71 -0.06 -3.23 8.31
C CYS A 71 -1.10 -4.34 8.44
N TYR A 72 -2.26 -4.17 7.81
CA TYR A 72 -3.33 -5.16 7.80
C TYR A 72 -3.36 -5.87 6.43
N PRO A 73 -2.73 -7.06 6.30
CA PRO A 73 -2.47 -7.69 5.00
C PRO A 73 -3.74 -8.06 4.22
N THR A 74 -4.86 -8.23 4.92
CA THR A 74 -6.13 -8.68 4.34
C THR A 74 -7.00 -7.56 3.79
N LEU A 75 -6.63 -6.28 4.01
CA LEU A 75 -7.39 -5.14 3.47
C LEU A 75 -7.36 -5.08 1.96
N ILE A 76 -6.28 -5.55 1.35
CA ILE A 76 -6.08 -5.52 -0.10
C ILE A 76 -5.75 -6.94 -0.57
N PRO A 77 -6.79 -7.80 -0.73
CA PRO A 77 -6.59 -9.11 -1.32
C PRO A 77 -6.04 -8.96 -2.74
N ARG A 78 -5.11 -9.86 -3.10
CA ARG A 78 -4.48 -9.84 -4.42
C ARG A 78 -4.90 -11.08 -5.19
N ILE A 79 -5.57 -10.87 -6.32
CA ILE A 79 -5.98 -11.92 -7.24
C ILE A 79 -5.12 -11.77 -8.50
N LEU A 80 -4.48 -12.84 -8.92
CA LEU A 80 -3.69 -12.87 -10.13
C LEU A 80 -4.57 -13.12 -11.37
N PRO A 81 -4.09 -12.82 -12.59
CA PRO A 81 -4.92 -12.95 -13.79
C PRO A 81 -5.51 -14.35 -14.03
N GLY A 82 -4.89 -15.40 -13.48
CA GLY A 82 -5.39 -16.78 -13.55
C GLY A 82 -6.44 -17.13 -12.49
N GLY A 83 -6.85 -16.19 -11.64
CA GLY A 83 -7.79 -16.40 -10.54
C GLY A 83 -7.14 -16.82 -9.22
N GLU A 84 -5.82 -16.93 -9.14
CA GLU A 84 -5.12 -17.29 -7.91
C GLU A 84 -5.14 -16.16 -6.88
N LEU A 85 -5.64 -16.45 -5.68
CA LEU A 85 -5.58 -15.57 -4.52
C LEU A 85 -4.20 -15.69 -3.85
N GLU A 86 -3.46 -14.58 -3.81
CA GLU A 86 -2.26 -14.42 -2.98
C GLU A 86 -2.70 -14.15 -1.53
N TYR A 87 -2.62 -15.17 -0.68
CA TYR A 87 -3.06 -15.13 0.73
C TYR A 87 -1.87 -15.06 1.72
N PRO A 88 -1.99 -14.33 2.85
CA PRO A 88 -2.99 -13.29 3.11
C PRO A 88 -2.67 -12.00 2.34
N CYS A 89 -1.43 -11.86 1.87
CA CYS A 89 -0.95 -10.81 0.99
C CYS A 89 0.28 -11.29 0.20
N ARG A 90 0.68 -10.53 -0.82
CA ARG A 90 1.80 -10.90 -1.71
C ARG A 90 3.15 -11.04 -0.99
N PRO A 91 3.57 -10.13 -0.08
CA PRO A 91 4.84 -10.31 0.60
C PRO A 91 4.93 -11.58 1.47
N ILE A 92 3.86 -11.90 2.22
CA ILE A 92 3.83 -13.12 3.04
C ILE A 92 3.80 -14.36 2.14
N ALA A 93 2.96 -14.38 1.10
CA ALA A 93 2.94 -15.47 0.12
C ALA A 93 4.30 -15.70 -0.58
N LYS A 94 5.13 -14.67 -0.71
CA LYS A 94 6.49 -14.77 -1.29
C LYS A 94 7.57 -15.17 -0.29
N ALA A 95 7.36 -14.98 1.01
CA ALA A 95 8.34 -15.34 2.04
C ALA A 95 8.61 -16.85 2.05
N GLY A 96 7.60 -17.66 1.66
CA GLY A 96 7.75 -19.12 1.53
C GLY A 96 7.82 -19.85 2.86
N ASP A 97 7.36 -19.22 3.95
CA ASP A 97 7.34 -19.74 5.32
C ASP A 97 6.01 -20.43 5.68
N GLU A 98 5.24 -20.84 4.67
CA GLU A 98 3.93 -21.51 4.77
C GLU A 98 2.80 -20.69 5.41
N GLN A 99 3.06 -19.46 5.88
CA GLN A 99 2.02 -18.53 6.39
C GLN A 99 1.25 -17.81 5.27
N GLY A 100 1.46 -18.21 4.02
CA GLY A 100 0.79 -17.67 2.85
C GLY A 100 1.09 -18.44 1.59
N GLY A 101 0.32 -18.19 0.53
CA GLY A 101 0.50 -18.87 -0.75
C GLY A 101 -0.49 -18.47 -1.83
N ARG A 102 -0.52 -19.27 -2.91
CA ARG A 102 -1.23 -18.99 -4.17
C ARG A 102 -2.14 -20.12 -4.66
N GLU A 103 -2.31 -21.19 -3.88
CA GLU A 103 -3.01 -22.39 -4.38
C GLU A 103 -4.54 -22.25 -4.41
N ILE A 104 -5.06 -21.17 -3.82
CA ILE A 104 -6.50 -20.90 -3.79
C ILE A 104 -6.88 -20.21 -5.10
N ASN A 105 -7.33 -20.97 -6.09
CA ASN A 105 -7.89 -20.41 -7.32
C ASN A 105 -9.40 -20.15 -7.14
N LEU A 106 -9.82 -18.89 -7.30
CA LEU A 106 -11.22 -18.48 -7.11
C LEU A 106 -12.20 -19.21 -8.03
N PHE A 107 -11.77 -19.70 -9.19
CA PHE A 107 -12.63 -20.47 -10.10
C PHE A 107 -13.03 -21.85 -9.56
N ASN A 108 -12.33 -22.35 -8.54
CA ASN A 108 -12.65 -23.63 -7.89
C ASN A 108 -13.68 -23.49 -6.77
N PHE A 109 -14.14 -22.27 -6.46
CA PHE A 109 -15.03 -21.99 -5.35
C PHE A 109 -16.27 -21.21 -5.82
N ALA A 110 -17.42 -21.52 -5.23
CA ALA A 110 -18.67 -20.83 -5.56
C ALA A 110 -18.76 -19.41 -4.97
N THR A 111 -18.01 -19.12 -3.89
CA THR A 111 -18.07 -17.83 -3.18
C THR A 111 -16.70 -17.39 -2.69
N TRP A 112 -16.53 -16.08 -2.54
CA TRP A 112 -15.35 -15.48 -1.90
C TRP A 112 -15.10 -16.05 -0.50
N GLN A 113 -16.14 -16.15 0.34
CA GLN A 113 -16.03 -16.72 1.69
C GLN A 113 -15.53 -18.17 1.68
N ALA A 114 -15.95 -18.99 0.71
CA ALA A 114 -15.47 -20.37 0.60
C ALA A 114 -13.98 -20.41 0.25
N ALA A 115 -13.55 -19.62 -0.74
CA ALA A 115 -12.14 -19.49 -1.11
C ALA A 115 -11.29 -18.96 0.07
N TRP A 116 -11.77 -17.92 0.75
CA TRP A 116 -11.10 -17.33 1.91
C TRP A 116 -10.97 -18.31 3.09
N SER A 117 -12.03 -19.08 3.37
CA SER A 117 -12.00 -20.10 4.42
C SER A 117 -11.03 -21.23 4.08
N ALA A 118 -10.99 -21.66 2.81
CA ALA A 118 -10.01 -22.63 2.34
C ALA A 118 -8.57 -22.10 2.46
N ALA A 119 -8.35 -20.82 2.16
CA ALA A 119 -7.05 -20.17 2.35
C ALA A 119 -6.62 -20.17 3.82
N ARG A 120 -7.52 -19.76 4.74
CA ARG A 120 -7.28 -19.80 6.18
C ARG A 120 -7.02 -21.21 6.70
N GLN A 121 -7.77 -22.20 6.22
CA GLN A 121 -7.58 -23.59 6.60
C GLN A 121 -6.21 -24.11 6.15
N ARG A 122 -5.72 -23.69 4.98
CA ARG A 122 -4.45 -24.14 4.42
C ARG A 122 -3.24 -23.42 5.02
N TYR A 123 -3.31 -22.10 5.16
CA TYR A 123 -2.17 -21.24 5.49
C TYR A 123 -2.24 -20.63 6.89
N GLY A 124 -3.31 -20.91 7.64
CA GLY A 124 -3.55 -20.35 8.96
C GLY A 124 -4.24 -18.99 8.93
N GLU A 125 -4.47 -18.45 10.13
CA GLU A 125 -5.04 -17.12 10.29
C GLU A 125 -4.09 -16.03 9.77
N PRO A 126 -4.63 -14.99 9.12
CA PRO A 126 -3.80 -13.85 8.78
C PRO A 126 -3.33 -13.18 10.08
N PRO A 127 -2.09 -12.64 10.12
CA PRO A 127 -1.66 -11.91 11.31
C PRO A 127 -2.58 -10.71 11.54
N SER A 128 -2.94 -10.47 12.80
CA SER A 128 -3.80 -9.34 13.20
C SER A 128 -3.18 -7.99 12.88
N ALA A 129 -1.84 -7.93 12.87
CA ALA A 129 -1.03 -6.86 12.31
C ALA A 129 0.31 -7.44 11.83
N CYS A 130 0.83 -6.91 10.72
CA CYS A 130 2.19 -7.13 10.24
C CYS A 130 2.95 -5.81 10.36
N ASN A 131 4.24 -5.85 10.70
CA ASN A 131 4.99 -4.60 10.86
C ASN A 131 5.55 -4.12 9.52
N SER A 132 5.12 -2.92 9.11
CA SER A 132 5.94 -2.02 8.26
C SER A 132 6.10 -2.37 6.77
N CYS A 133 5.05 -2.82 6.07
CA CYS A 133 5.10 -2.99 4.61
C CYS A 133 4.93 -1.65 3.85
N PHE A 134 5.99 -0.88 3.65
CA PHE A 134 5.91 0.47 3.05
C PHE A 134 5.50 0.54 1.56
N GLN A 135 5.06 -0.56 0.94
CA GLN A 135 4.41 -0.51 -0.35
C GLN A 135 3.09 0.25 -0.22
N GLN A 136 2.88 1.29 -1.03
CA GLN A 136 1.71 2.16 -0.91
C GLN A 136 0.39 1.40 -0.89
N CYS A 137 0.29 0.32 -1.68
CA CYS A 137 -0.92 -0.50 -1.73
C CYS A 137 -1.30 -1.15 -0.39
N TYR A 138 -0.37 -1.34 0.54
CA TYR A 138 -0.69 -1.86 1.88
C TYR A 138 -0.61 -0.78 2.96
N ALA A 139 0.35 0.14 2.84
CA ALA A 139 0.56 1.22 3.79
C ALA A 139 -0.62 2.20 3.82
N GLU A 140 -1.06 2.69 2.67
CA GLU A 140 -2.15 3.67 2.59
C GLU A 140 -3.45 3.16 3.25
N PRO A 141 -4.05 2.02 2.86
CA PRO A 141 -5.29 1.56 3.46
C PRO A 141 -5.15 1.24 4.96
N SER A 142 -4.00 0.72 5.39
CA SER A 142 -3.76 0.43 6.80
C SER A 142 -3.70 1.71 7.64
N LEU A 143 -3.02 2.74 7.13
CA LEU A 143 -2.94 4.05 7.78
C LEU A 143 -4.29 4.77 7.76
N MET A 144 -5.05 4.67 6.67
CA MET A 144 -6.41 5.21 6.61
C MET A 144 -7.34 4.55 7.64
N GLN A 145 -7.24 3.23 7.83
CA GLN A 145 -7.99 2.51 8.86
C GLN A 145 -7.58 2.93 10.27
N ALA A 146 -6.28 3.13 10.52
CA ALA A 146 -5.76 3.52 11.83
C ALA A 146 -5.98 5.02 12.14
N HIS A 147 -6.06 5.87 11.11
CA HIS A 147 -6.18 7.33 11.20
C HIS A 147 -7.38 7.87 10.37
N PRO A 148 -8.62 7.41 10.63
CA PRO A 148 -9.77 7.71 9.78
C PRO A 148 -10.11 9.21 9.74
N LEU A 149 -9.95 9.91 10.86
CA LEU A 149 -10.26 11.35 10.97
C LEU A 149 -9.23 12.24 10.28
N GLU A 150 -7.97 11.82 10.23
CA GLU A 150 -6.92 12.56 9.53
C GLU A 150 -7.10 12.43 8.02
N SER A 151 -7.49 11.24 7.55
CA SER A 151 -7.78 10.96 6.14
C SER A 151 -9.02 11.70 5.63
N TRP A 152 -10.02 11.93 6.49
CA TRP A 152 -11.26 12.63 6.13
C TRP A 152 -11.09 14.12 5.82
N ARG A 153 -10.00 14.74 6.30
CA ARG A 153 -9.75 16.17 6.09
C ARG A 153 -9.11 16.47 4.75
N GLU A 154 -8.67 15.45 4.03
CA GLU A 154 -8.15 15.62 2.69
C GLU A 154 -9.27 15.73 1.67
N PRO A 155 -9.19 16.66 0.71
CA PRO A 155 -10.10 16.65 -0.42
C PRO A 155 -9.94 15.31 -1.12
N ALA A 156 -10.94 14.44 -0.93
CA ALA A 156 -10.98 13.16 -1.60
C ALA A 156 -11.17 13.44 -3.08
N ASP A 157 -10.11 13.28 -3.88
CA ASP A 157 -10.26 13.13 -5.31
C ASP A 157 -10.81 11.72 -5.58
N LEU A 158 -12.12 11.58 -5.33
CA LEU A 158 -12.88 10.35 -5.52
C LEU A 158 -12.87 9.86 -6.97
N ALA A 159 -12.35 10.65 -7.93
CA ALA A 159 -12.13 10.21 -9.31
C ALA A 159 -11.08 9.10 -9.43
N THR A 160 -10.28 8.86 -8.38
CA THR A 160 -9.30 7.76 -8.32
C THR A 160 -9.92 6.40 -7.99
N PHE A 161 -11.15 6.37 -7.46
CA PHE A 161 -11.99 5.17 -7.45
C PHE A 161 -12.83 5.16 -8.73
N ALA A 162 -12.18 5.00 -9.88
CA ALA A 162 -12.92 4.60 -11.08
C ALA A 162 -13.52 3.22 -10.79
N PRO A 163 -14.86 3.06 -10.77
CA PRO A 163 -15.44 1.72 -10.81
C PRO A 163 -15.07 1.15 -12.17
N GLY A 164 -14.11 0.23 -12.18
CA GLY A 164 -13.88 -0.67 -13.31
C GLY A 164 -15.06 -1.61 -13.48
#